data_AF-L7R070-F1
#
_entry.id   AF-L7R070-F1
#
_cell.length_a   1.000
_cell.length_b   1.000
_cell.length_c   1.000
_cell.angle_alpha   90.00
_cell.angle_beta   90.00
_cell.angle_gamma   90.00
#
_symmetry.space_group_name_H-M   'P 1'
#
loop_
_entity.id
_entity.type
_entity.pdbx_description
1 polymer ?
#
loop_
_entity_poly.entity_id
_entity_poly.type
_entity_poly.pdbx_seq_one_letter_code
_entity_poly.pdbx_strand_id
1 'polypeptide(L)'
;HLTGDIHAVTAANNLVAAQMDARIFHELTQKDGPLYDRLVPKIKGTRKFSSIQLRRLKKLGITKTDPDLLTEDERTKFSRLNIDTTKIMWNRVVDLNDRYLRKITIGQSPTEKGFTRETAFDISVASEIMAILALGTDMDDIKERLANMVVALDKNGEPVTADDLGVTGAVLVLLKDALEPTLMQSLEGTPVMVHAGP
;
A
#
# COMPACT_ATOMS: atom_id res chain seq x y z
N HIS A 1 -4.47 17.04 17.37
CA HIS A 1 -5.51 16.61 16.40
C HIS A 1 -6.29 15.42 16.97
N LEU A 2 -6.81 15.51 18.20
CA LEU A 2 -7.23 14.35 19.00
C LEU A 2 -6.04 13.42 19.31
N THR A 3 -6.16 12.10 19.13
CA THR A 3 -5.16 11.06 19.41
C THR A 3 -4.19 10.78 18.27
N GLY A 4 -4.39 11.41 17.10
CA GLY A 4 -3.51 11.26 15.95
C GLY A 4 -3.98 10.24 14.91
N ASP A 5 -5.17 9.68 15.06
CA ASP A 5 -5.74 8.67 14.15
C ASP A 5 -5.72 9.13 12.68
N ILE A 6 -6.14 10.37 12.41
CA ILE A 6 -6.13 10.93 11.06
C ILE A 6 -4.70 11.04 10.50
N HIS A 7 -3.69 11.31 11.35
CA HIS A 7 -2.30 11.33 10.90
C HIS A 7 -1.78 9.93 10.57
N ALA A 8 -2.15 8.93 11.37
CA ALA A 8 -1.82 7.53 11.10
C ALA A 8 -2.41 7.10 9.75
N VAL A 9 -3.69 7.39 9.50
CA VAL A 9 -4.35 7.15 8.21
C VAL A 9 -3.65 7.89 7.07
N THR A 10 -3.32 9.18 7.26
CA THR A 10 -2.60 9.99 6.27
C THR A 10 -1.25 9.37 5.91
N ALA A 11 -0.46 8.98 6.91
CA ALA A 11 0.85 8.37 6.73
C ALA A 11 0.74 7.02 6.02
N ALA A 12 -0.20 6.18 6.46
CA ALA A 12 -0.49 4.88 5.88
C ALA A 12 -0.90 4.96 4.40
N ASN A 13 -1.84 5.84 4.06
CA ASN A 13 -2.30 6.04 2.68
C ASN A 13 -1.17 6.52 1.77
N ASN A 14 -0.38 7.49 2.25
CA ASN A 14 0.73 8.03 1.48
C ASN A 14 1.91 7.06 1.37
N LEU A 15 2.09 6.14 2.31
CA LEU A 15 3.03 5.02 2.17
C LEU A 15 2.64 4.09 1.01
N VAL A 16 1.36 3.75 0.87
CA VAL A 16 0.86 2.95 -0.26
C VAL A 16 1.13 3.66 -1.59
N ALA A 17 0.81 4.96 -1.67
CA ALA A 17 1.07 5.77 -2.86
C ALA A 17 2.56 5.84 -3.22
N ALA A 18 3.42 6.05 -2.22
CA ALA A 18 4.87 6.11 -2.39
C ALA A 18 5.44 4.76 -2.86
N GLN A 19 5.00 3.66 -2.26
CA GLN A 19 5.44 2.32 -2.67
C GLN A 19 5.00 2.01 -4.10
N MET A 20 3.79 2.38 -4.48
CA MET A 20 3.29 2.17 -5.85
C MET A 20 4.20 2.86 -6.87
N ASP A 21 4.51 4.13 -6.66
CA ASP A 21 5.38 4.89 -7.58
C ASP A 21 6.82 4.34 -7.58
N ALA A 22 7.37 3.96 -6.41
CA ALA A 22 8.68 3.30 -6.32
C ALA A 22 8.69 1.94 -7.05
N ARG A 23 7.61 1.17 -6.93
CA ARG A 23 7.46 -0.12 -7.62
C ARG A 23 7.45 0.06 -9.13
N ILE A 24 6.66 1.01 -9.64
CA ILE A 24 6.61 1.36 -11.07
C ILE A 24 8.00 1.77 -11.56
N PHE A 25 8.68 2.66 -10.86
CA PHE A 25 10.02 3.13 -11.22
C PHE A 25 11.03 1.98 -11.30
N HIS A 26 11.07 1.10 -10.30
CA HIS A 26 12.01 -0.02 -10.28
C HIS A 26 11.70 -1.06 -11.34
N GLU A 27 10.44 -1.33 -11.64
CA GLU A 27 10.06 -2.21 -12.75
C GLU A 27 10.49 -1.63 -14.11
N LEU A 28 10.34 -0.33 -14.34
CA LEU A 28 10.71 0.31 -15.61
C LEU A 28 12.23 0.38 -15.81
N THR A 29 13.01 0.43 -14.73
CA THR A 29 14.45 0.73 -14.80
C THR A 29 15.35 -0.49 -14.58
N GLN A 30 14.80 -1.62 -14.14
CA GLN A 30 15.59 -2.80 -13.78
C GLN A 30 15.25 -4.00 -14.66
N LYS A 31 16.28 -4.82 -14.91
CA LYS A 31 16.13 -6.16 -15.50
C LYS A 31 15.54 -7.14 -14.49
N ASP A 32 14.91 -8.20 -14.98
CA ASP A 32 14.12 -9.14 -14.18
C ASP A 32 14.92 -9.84 -13.08
N GLY A 33 16.09 -10.39 -13.40
CA GLY A 33 16.95 -11.06 -12.41
C GLY A 33 17.33 -10.13 -11.24
N PRO A 34 17.97 -8.97 -11.50
CA PRO A 34 18.29 -8.01 -10.44
C PRO A 34 17.07 -7.50 -9.66
N LEU A 35 15.91 -7.36 -10.30
CA LEU A 35 14.67 -6.97 -9.61
C LEU A 35 14.24 -8.07 -8.63
N TYR A 36 14.22 -9.32 -9.07
CA TYR A 36 13.93 -10.47 -8.23
C TYR A 36 14.89 -10.57 -7.04
N ASP A 37 16.18 -10.33 -7.28
CA ASP A 37 17.23 -10.37 -6.25
C ASP A 37 17.06 -9.31 -5.17
N ARG A 38 16.50 -8.15 -5.50
CA ARG A 38 16.17 -7.11 -4.51
C ARG A 38 14.91 -7.45 -3.74
N LEU A 39 13.91 -8.05 -4.38
CA LEU A 39 12.67 -8.46 -3.73
C LEU A 39 12.87 -9.66 -2.80
N VAL A 40 13.75 -10.60 -3.18
CA VAL A 40 14.03 -11.82 -2.42
C VAL A 40 15.55 -11.94 -2.21
N PRO A 41 16.14 -11.08 -1.36
CA PRO A 41 17.59 -11.03 -1.18
C PRO A 41 18.10 -12.28 -0.48
N LYS A 42 19.35 -12.65 -0.76
CA LYS A 42 20.07 -13.67 0.01
C LYS A 42 20.51 -13.08 1.34
N ILE A 43 19.98 -13.62 2.44
CA ILE A 43 20.40 -13.29 3.80
C ILE A 43 21.18 -14.49 4.33
N LYS A 44 22.46 -14.26 4.69
CA LYS A 44 23.40 -15.31 5.12
C LYS A 44 23.46 -16.48 4.11
N GLY A 45 23.46 -16.16 2.81
CA GLY A 45 23.55 -17.14 1.73
C GLY A 45 22.23 -17.81 1.33
N THR A 46 21.14 -17.63 2.10
CA THR A 46 19.85 -18.27 1.86
C THR A 46 18.78 -17.28 1.43
N ARG A 47 17.90 -17.66 0.50
CA ARG A 47 16.66 -16.94 0.19
C ARG A 47 15.49 -17.56 0.91
N LYS A 48 14.56 -16.73 1.37
CA LYS A 48 13.27 -17.17 1.91
C LYS A 48 12.19 -16.20 1.49
N PHE A 49 11.05 -16.72 1.07
CA PHE A 49 9.86 -15.89 0.88
C PHE A 49 9.30 -15.45 2.24
N SER A 50 8.93 -14.19 2.34
CA SER A 50 8.10 -13.70 3.45
C SER A 50 6.64 -14.16 3.28
N SER A 51 5.85 -14.04 4.35
CA SER A 51 4.43 -14.44 4.32
C SER A 51 3.62 -13.73 3.24
N ILE A 52 3.92 -12.45 2.96
CA ILE A 52 3.27 -11.67 1.90
C ILE A 52 3.68 -12.16 0.50
N GLN A 53 4.95 -12.54 0.32
CA GLN A 53 5.43 -13.09 -0.94
C GLN A 53 4.83 -14.47 -1.24
N LEU A 54 4.62 -15.30 -0.20
CA LEU A 54 3.92 -16.58 -0.34
C LEU A 54 2.47 -16.39 -0.79
N ARG A 55 1.75 -15.37 -0.27
CA ARG A 55 0.40 -15.04 -0.73
C ARG A 55 0.38 -14.61 -2.19
N ARG A 56 1.38 -13.82 -2.61
CA ARG A 56 1.54 -13.44 -4.02
C ARG A 56 1.78 -14.66 -4.92
N LEU A 57 2.64 -15.59 -4.53
CA LEU A 57 2.86 -16.84 -5.29
C LEU A 57 1.56 -17.64 -5.43
N LYS A 58 0.78 -17.75 -4.35
CA LYS A 58 -0.55 -18.38 -4.36
C LYS A 58 -1.49 -17.68 -5.35
N LYS A 59 -1.55 -16.34 -5.36
CA LYS A 59 -2.34 -15.55 -6.32
C LYS A 59 -1.92 -15.82 -7.78
N LEU A 60 -0.64 -16.04 -8.02
CA LEU A 60 -0.10 -16.32 -9.37
C LEU A 60 -0.23 -17.78 -9.82
N GLY A 61 -0.72 -18.67 -8.94
CA GLY A 61 -0.81 -20.11 -9.19
C GLY A 61 0.52 -20.86 -9.07
N ILE A 62 1.51 -20.28 -8.40
CA ILE A 62 2.85 -20.86 -8.24
C ILE A 62 2.93 -21.59 -6.90
N THR A 63 3.16 -22.91 -6.92
CA THR A 63 3.18 -23.76 -5.72
C THR A 63 4.57 -23.90 -5.09
N LYS A 64 5.63 -23.53 -5.81
CA LYS A 64 7.02 -23.60 -5.34
C LYS A 64 7.24 -22.59 -4.23
N THR A 65 7.73 -23.06 -3.09
CA THR A 65 8.03 -22.22 -1.91
C THR A 65 9.52 -21.97 -1.71
N ASP A 66 10.38 -22.61 -2.50
CA ASP A 66 11.81 -22.31 -2.54
C ASP A 66 12.08 -21.24 -3.61
N PRO A 67 12.60 -20.06 -3.23
CA PRO A 67 12.96 -19.01 -4.17
C PRO A 67 13.91 -19.44 -5.28
N ASP A 68 14.87 -20.32 -4.98
CA ASP A 68 15.90 -20.71 -5.94
C ASP A 68 15.37 -21.68 -7.01
N LEU A 69 14.22 -22.32 -6.76
CA LEU A 69 13.55 -23.25 -7.70
C LEU A 69 12.61 -22.58 -8.71
N LEU A 70 12.35 -21.28 -8.60
CA LEU A 70 11.54 -20.57 -9.58
C LEU A 70 12.25 -20.48 -10.94
N THR A 71 11.53 -20.78 -12.02
CA THR A 71 11.98 -20.55 -13.40
C THR A 71 12.12 -19.06 -13.68
N GLU A 72 12.80 -18.68 -14.77
CA GLU A 72 12.93 -17.27 -15.16
C GLU A 72 11.56 -16.60 -15.36
N ASP A 73 10.64 -17.27 -16.06
CA ASP A 73 9.27 -16.79 -16.27
C ASP A 73 8.51 -16.60 -14.95
N GLU A 74 8.64 -17.54 -14.02
CA GLU A 74 8.01 -17.44 -12.70
C GLU A 74 8.60 -16.29 -11.88
N ARG A 75 9.91 -16.08 -11.95
CA ARG A 75 10.58 -14.94 -11.29
C ARG A 75 10.11 -13.62 -11.88
N THR A 76 9.96 -13.53 -13.20
CA THR A 76 9.46 -12.34 -13.87
C THR A 76 8.01 -12.06 -13.48
N LYS A 77 7.13 -13.06 -13.55
CA LYS A 77 5.71 -12.93 -13.16
C LYS A 77 5.56 -12.58 -11.69
N PHE A 78 6.38 -13.15 -10.81
CA PHE A 78 6.43 -12.79 -9.40
C PHE A 78 6.91 -11.34 -9.21
N SER A 79 7.98 -10.93 -9.88
CA SER A 79 8.63 -9.64 -9.62
C SER A 79 7.90 -8.46 -10.23
N ARG A 80 7.21 -8.64 -11.35
CA ARG A 80 6.54 -7.55 -12.06
C ARG A 80 5.04 -7.52 -11.76
N LEU A 81 4.55 -6.38 -11.29
CA LEU A 81 3.12 -6.09 -11.20
C LEU A 81 2.58 -5.60 -12.54
N ASN A 82 3.44 -5.05 -13.40
CA ASN A 82 3.04 -4.49 -14.69
C ASN A 82 1.88 -3.50 -14.56
N ILE A 83 1.91 -2.64 -13.54
CA ILE A 83 0.89 -1.60 -13.32
C ILE A 83 0.73 -0.75 -14.58
N ASP A 84 -0.52 -0.57 -15.01
CA ASP A 84 -0.88 0.41 -16.03
C ASP A 84 -0.99 1.79 -15.37
N THR A 85 -0.08 2.70 -15.71
CA THR A 85 -0.02 4.04 -15.12
C THR A 85 -1.22 4.90 -15.43
N THR A 86 -2.03 4.53 -16.44
CA THR A 86 -3.29 5.21 -16.78
C THR A 86 -4.48 4.71 -15.97
N LYS A 87 -4.32 3.58 -15.26
CA LYS A 87 -5.37 2.91 -14.46
C LYS A 87 -5.01 2.85 -12.97
N ILE A 88 -4.27 3.84 -12.49
CA ILE A 88 -4.01 4.03 -11.06
C ILE A 88 -5.25 4.69 -10.44
N MET A 89 -5.80 4.08 -9.40
CA MET A 89 -6.98 4.56 -8.68
C MET A 89 -6.62 5.18 -7.33
N TRP A 90 -5.40 4.91 -6.84
CA TRP A 90 -4.94 5.37 -5.53
C TRP A 90 -4.39 6.80 -5.56
N ASN A 91 -5.10 7.72 -4.91
CA ASN A 91 -4.66 9.08 -4.68
C ASN A 91 -3.81 9.20 -3.41
N ARG A 92 -3.07 10.30 -3.32
CA ARG A 92 -2.45 10.73 -2.06
C ARG A 92 -3.49 11.42 -1.19
N VAL A 93 -3.18 11.66 0.08
CA VAL A 93 -4.10 12.38 0.97
C VAL A 93 -3.39 13.39 1.87
N VAL A 94 -4.13 14.42 2.27
CA VAL A 94 -3.72 15.41 3.27
C VAL A 94 -4.93 15.90 4.05
N ASP A 95 -4.77 16.14 5.35
CA ASP A 95 -5.85 16.65 6.21
C ASP A 95 -5.88 18.18 6.22
N LEU A 96 -6.04 18.76 5.02
CA LEU A 96 -6.11 20.20 4.79
C LEU A 96 -7.04 20.52 3.62
N ASN A 97 -7.76 21.63 3.71
CA ASN A 97 -8.60 22.14 2.62
C ASN A 97 -7.76 22.83 1.54
N ASP A 98 -6.94 22.05 0.81
CA ASP A 98 -6.07 22.57 -0.24
C ASP A 98 -6.58 22.21 -1.64
N ARG A 99 -7.27 23.16 -2.29
CA ARG A 99 -7.84 22.96 -3.62
C ARG A 99 -6.79 22.78 -4.72
N TYR A 100 -5.56 23.24 -4.54
CA TYR A 100 -4.51 23.21 -5.58
C TYR A 100 -3.96 21.80 -5.78
N LEU A 101 -4.16 20.90 -4.82
CA LEU A 101 -3.71 19.51 -4.90
C LEU A 101 -4.70 18.57 -5.60
N ARG A 102 -5.87 19.07 -6.05
CA ARG A 102 -6.88 18.28 -6.78
C ARG A 102 -6.40 17.71 -8.10
N LYS A 103 -5.37 18.32 -8.71
CA LYS A 103 -4.70 17.79 -9.89
C LYS A 103 -3.27 18.32 -9.95
N ILE A 104 -2.29 17.43 -9.91
CA ILE A 104 -0.87 17.76 -9.92
C ILE A 104 -0.10 16.78 -10.80
N THR A 105 1.13 17.17 -11.17
CA THR A 105 2.10 16.28 -11.81
C THR A 105 3.23 15.97 -10.84
N ILE A 106 3.55 14.69 -10.66
CA ILE A 106 4.65 14.22 -9.81
C ILE A 106 5.80 13.66 -10.65
N GLY A 107 6.93 13.34 -10.01
CA GLY A 107 8.09 12.71 -10.67
C GLY A 107 8.91 13.65 -11.54
N GLN A 108 8.82 14.96 -11.30
CA GLN A 108 9.51 15.97 -12.13
C GLN A 108 11.01 16.10 -11.84
N SER A 109 11.50 15.50 -10.76
CA SER A 109 12.93 15.50 -10.46
C SER A 109 13.71 14.74 -11.55
N PRO A 110 14.90 15.21 -11.98
CA PRO A 110 15.76 14.48 -12.91
C PRO A 110 16.09 13.05 -12.46
N THR A 111 16.09 12.79 -11.15
CA THR A 111 16.33 11.45 -10.57
C THR A 111 15.27 10.44 -10.97
N GLU A 112 14.06 10.90 -11.30
CA GLU A 112 12.95 10.03 -11.73
C GLU A 112 13.01 9.72 -13.22
N LYS A 113 14.11 10.08 -13.91
CA LYS A 113 14.41 9.68 -15.30
C LYS A 113 13.29 10.01 -16.30
N GLY A 114 12.60 11.12 -16.09
CA GLY A 114 11.50 11.58 -16.94
C GLY A 114 10.18 10.84 -16.72
N PHE A 115 10.09 9.93 -15.75
CA PHE A 115 8.85 9.25 -15.39
C PHE A 115 7.97 10.17 -14.54
N THR A 116 7.16 10.98 -15.23
CA THR A 116 6.14 11.82 -14.61
C THR A 116 4.76 11.19 -14.76
N ARG A 117 3.84 11.53 -13.85
CA ARG A 117 2.42 11.21 -14.00
C ARG A 117 1.53 12.25 -13.33
N GLU A 118 0.29 12.36 -13.80
CA GLU A 118 -0.75 13.11 -13.12
C GLU A 118 -1.30 12.32 -11.92
N THR A 119 -1.67 13.01 -10.85
CA THR A 119 -2.34 12.45 -9.67
C THR A 119 -3.10 13.55 -8.92
N ALA A 120 -3.78 13.19 -7.84
CA ALA A 120 -4.49 14.12 -6.96
C ALA A 120 -4.22 13.80 -5.48
N PHE A 121 -4.56 14.76 -4.63
CA PHE A 121 -4.76 14.55 -3.21
C PHE A 121 -6.25 14.66 -2.86
N ASP A 122 -6.72 13.73 -2.05
CA ASP A 122 -8.00 13.81 -1.36
C ASP A 122 -7.80 14.25 0.09
N ILE A 123 -8.89 14.66 0.76
CA ILE A 123 -8.83 14.90 2.21
C ILE A 123 -8.65 13.56 2.93
N SER A 124 -7.83 13.51 3.99
CA SER A 124 -7.45 12.23 4.63
C SER A 124 -8.60 11.35 5.09
N VAL A 125 -9.71 11.94 5.53
CA VAL A 125 -10.91 11.21 5.92
C VAL A 125 -11.58 10.46 4.77
N ALA A 126 -11.36 10.88 3.51
CA ALA A 126 -11.88 10.21 2.33
C ALA A 126 -11.07 8.97 1.91
N SER A 127 -9.97 8.66 2.60
CA SER A 127 -9.17 7.46 2.33
C SER A 127 -9.97 6.19 2.59
N GLU A 128 -9.83 5.18 1.73
CA GLU A 128 -10.36 3.83 1.98
C GLU A 128 -9.87 3.26 3.32
N ILE A 129 -8.66 3.63 3.75
CA ILE A 129 -8.10 3.21 5.05
C ILE A 129 -8.95 3.75 6.22
N MET A 130 -9.53 4.96 6.10
CA MET A 130 -10.44 5.49 7.12
C MET A 130 -11.73 4.68 7.20
N ALA A 131 -12.27 4.27 6.05
CA ALA A 131 -13.44 3.40 6.00
C ALA A 131 -13.14 2.01 6.58
N ILE A 132 -11.96 1.45 6.29
CA ILE A 132 -11.51 0.17 6.87
C ILE A 132 -11.38 0.29 8.39
N LEU A 133 -10.86 1.41 8.90
CA LEU A 133 -10.75 1.66 10.33
C LEU A 133 -12.13 1.68 11.01
N ALA A 134 -13.11 2.32 10.38
CA ALA A 134 -14.48 2.43 10.91
C ALA A 134 -15.30 1.13 10.80
N LEU A 135 -15.00 0.26 9.84
CA LEU A 135 -15.75 -0.98 9.56
C LEU A 135 -15.07 -2.25 10.08
N GLY A 136 -13.80 -2.15 10.49
CA GLY A 136 -13.01 -3.27 10.97
C GLY A 136 -13.50 -3.80 12.31
N THR A 137 -13.52 -5.12 12.48
CA THR A 137 -13.95 -5.76 13.73
C THR A 137 -12.80 -6.14 14.65
N ASP A 138 -11.64 -6.46 14.08
CA ASP A 138 -10.44 -6.86 14.79
C ASP A 138 -9.20 -6.69 13.89
N MET A 139 -8.01 -6.96 14.46
CA MET A 139 -6.72 -6.84 13.78
C MET A 139 -6.60 -7.67 12.50
N ASP A 140 -7.17 -8.88 12.50
CA ASP A 140 -7.04 -9.81 11.37
C ASP A 140 -7.99 -9.41 10.24
N ASP A 141 -9.23 -9.02 10.56
CA ASP A 141 -10.20 -8.44 9.60
C ASP A 141 -9.64 -7.16 8.96
N ILE A 142 -9.12 -6.23 9.77
CA ILE A 142 -8.51 -4.99 9.27
C ILE A 142 -7.33 -5.30 8.36
N LYS A 143 -6.45 -6.22 8.76
CA LYS A 143 -5.30 -6.62 7.94
C LYS A 143 -5.73 -7.24 6.61
N GLU A 144 -6.78 -8.05 6.60
CA GLU A 144 -7.33 -8.65 5.38
C GLU A 144 -7.91 -7.56 4.45
N ARG A 145 -8.70 -6.63 4.99
CA ARG A 145 -9.24 -5.50 4.23
C ARG A 145 -8.13 -4.64 3.63
N LEU A 146 -7.11 -4.30 4.42
CA LEU A 146 -5.94 -3.56 3.96
C LEU A 146 -5.19 -4.31 2.86
N ALA A 147 -5.05 -5.63 2.97
CA ALA A 147 -4.39 -6.45 1.94
C ALA A 147 -5.16 -6.44 0.60
N ASN A 148 -6.49 -6.37 0.67
CA ASN A 148 -7.38 -6.48 -0.46
C ASN A 148 -7.69 -5.14 -1.17
N MET A 149 -7.26 -4.00 -0.62
CA MET A 149 -7.40 -2.69 -1.28
C MET A 149 -6.80 -2.72 -2.68
N VAL A 150 -7.60 -2.39 -3.69
CA VAL A 150 -7.17 -2.35 -5.09
C VAL A 150 -6.63 -0.96 -5.40
N VAL A 151 -5.33 -0.87 -5.70
CA VAL A 151 -4.64 0.42 -5.87
C VAL A 151 -4.52 0.83 -7.34
N ALA A 152 -4.49 -0.15 -8.24
CA ALA A 152 -4.38 0.03 -9.68
C ALA A 152 -4.82 -1.23 -10.43
N LEU A 153 -4.93 -1.12 -11.76
CA LEU A 153 -4.99 -2.28 -12.65
C LEU A 153 -3.64 -2.49 -13.33
N ASP A 154 -3.33 -3.75 -13.64
CA ASP A 154 -2.19 -4.08 -14.50
C ASP A 154 -2.53 -3.85 -15.98
N LYS A 155 -1.53 -4.03 -16.85
CA LYS A 155 -1.69 -3.90 -18.30
C LYS A 155 -2.65 -4.92 -18.94
N ASN A 156 -2.98 -6.01 -18.23
CA ASN A 156 -3.96 -7.01 -18.65
C ASN A 156 -5.38 -6.71 -18.12
N GLY A 157 -5.52 -5.70 -17.25
CA GLY A 157 -6.78 -5.35 -16.60
C GLY A 157 -7.02 -6.07 -15.27
N GLU A 158 -6.04 -6.81 -14.76
CA GLU A 158 -6.15 -7.52 -13.48
C GLU A 158 -5.89 -6.59 -12.29
N PRO A 159 -6.58 -6.78 -11.15
CA PRO A 159 -6.41 -5.93 -9.98
C PRO A 159 -5.05 -6.13 -9.31
N VAL A 160 -4.35 -5.01 -9.10
CA VAL A 160 -3.14 -4.93 -8.28
C VAL A 160 -3.54 -4.43 -6.89
N THR A 161 -3.26 -5.22 -5.86
CA THR A 161 -3.65 -4.89 -4.48
C THR A 161 -2.51 -4.29 -3.67
N ALA A 162 -2.82 -3.72 -2.50
CA ALA A 162 -1.80 -3.28 -1.55
C ALA A 162 -0.90 -4.44 -1.07
N ASP A 163 -1.43 -5.67 -1.01
CA ASP A 163 -0.61 -6.85 -0.69
C ASP A 163 0.41 -7.19 -1.80
N ASP A 164 0.05 -6.98 -3.07
CA ASP A 164 0.97 -7.14 -4.20
C ASP A 164 2.15 -6.14 -4.15
N LEU A 165 1.90 -4.95 -3.62
CA LEU A 165 2.92 -3.93 -3.36
C LEU A 165 3.85 -4.28 -2.18
N GLY A 166 3.45 -5.23 -1.34
CA GLY A 166 4.23 -5.68 -0.19
C GLY A 166 4.08 -4.80 1.06
N VAL A 167 3.05 -3.95 1.15
CA VAL A 167 2.95 -2.90 2.19
C VAL A 167 1.98 -3.17 3.32
N THR A 168 1.13 -4.19 3.22
CA THR A 168 0.08 -4.50 4.20
C THR A 168 0.57 -4.47 5.64
N GLY A 169 1.71 -5.12 5.93
CA GLY A 169 2.26 -5.16 7.29
C GLY A 169 2.75 -3.79 7.78
N ALA A 170 3.38 -3.00 6.90
CA ALA A 170 3.87 -1.67 7.26
C ALA A 170 2.72 -0.69 7.48
N VAL A 171 1.68 -0.75 6.65
CA VAL A 171 0.43 0.01 6.80
C VAL A 171 -0.24 -0.35 8.13
N LEU A 172 -0.37 -1.64 8.45
CA LEU A 172 -0.96 -2.08 9.72
C LEU A 172 -0.16 -1.58 10.93
N VAL A 173 1.18 -1.55 10.86
CA VAL A 173 2.01 -1.01 11.95
C VAL A 173 1.78 0.48 12.15
N LEU A 174 1.63 1.26 11.08
CA LEU A 174 1.33 2.70 11.20
C LEU A 174 -0.04 2.96 11.83
N LEU A 175 -0.98 2.04 11.65
CA LEU A 175 -2.34 2.14 12.18
C LEU A 175 -2.50 1.52 13.56
N LYS A 176 -1.52 0.76 14.05
CA LYS A 176 -1.65 -0.13 15.22
C LYS A 176 -2.38 0.50 16.40
N ASP A 177 -1.95 1.70 16.82
CA ASP A 177 -2.54 2.39 17.97
C ASP A 177 -3.83 3.13 17.59
N ALA A 178 -3.94 3.56 16.33
CA ALA A 178 -5.14 4.21 15.79
C ALA A 178 -6.34 3.26 15.66
N LEU A 179 -6.16 1.95 15.87
CA LEU A 179 -7.24 0.95 15.95
C LEU A 179 -7.98 0.96 17.29
N GLU A 180 -7.40 1.59 18.32
CA GLU A 180 -7.99 1.65 19.65
C GLU A 180 -8.96 2.84 19.75
N PRO A 181 -10.25 2.63 20.14
CA PRO A 181 -11.19 3.73 20.33
C PRO A 181 -10.73 4.70 21.42
N THR A 182 -10.92 6.00 21.20
CA THR A 182 -10.57 7.02 22.19
C THR A 182 -11.70 7.20 23.20
N LEU A 183 -11.42 6.94 24.48
CA LEU A 183 -12.34 7.24 25.57
C LEU A 183 -12.29 8.72 25.95
N MET A 184 -13.45 9.36 25.95
CA MET A 184 -13.68 10.74 26.37
C MET A 184 -14.88 10.80 27.33
N GLN A 185 -15.30 12.01 27.71
CA GLN A 185 -16.49 12.23 28.52
C GLN A 185 -17.33 13.42 28.02
N SER A 186 -18.63 13.39 28.29
CA SER A 186 -19.52 14.56 28.16
C SER A 186 -19.28 15.57 29.28
N LEU A 187 -19.92 16.76 29.20
CA LEU A 187 -19.87 17.77 30.27
C LEU A 187 -20.44 17.26 31.62
N GLU A 188 -21.31 16.24 31.59
CA GLU A 188 -21.93 15.63 32.78
C GLU A 188 -21.15 14.39 33.27
N GLY A 189 -19.96 14.14 32.72
CA GLY A 189 -19.12 13.01 33.13
C GLY A 189 -19.55 11.64 32.56
N THR A 190 -20.45 11.62 31.56
CA THR A 190 -20.83 10.37 30.88
C THR A 190 -19.70 9.92 29.95
N PRO A 191 -19.22 8.66 30.02
CA PRO A 191 -18.21 8.14 29.10
C PRO A 191 -18.69 8.15 27.63
N VAL A 192 -17.81 8.57 26.71
CA VAL A 192 -18.08 8.62 25.26
C VAL A 192 -16.88 8.02 24.51
N MET A 193 -17.13 7.17 23.51
CA MET A 193 -16.09 6.74 22.58
C MET A 193 -16.10 7.62 21.33
N VAL A 194 -14.93 8.11 20.94
CA VAL A 194 -14.70 8.83 19.68
C VAL A 194 -13.68 8.03 18.88
N HIS A 195 -14.04 7.61 17.67
CA HIS A 195 -13.18 6.77 16.86
C HIS A 195 -13.53 6.87 15.38
N ALA A 196 -12.50 6.94 14.53
CA ALA A 196 -12.60 7.10 13.08
C ALA A 196 -13.47 8.30 12.66
N GLY A 197 -13.65 8.46 11.34
CA GLY A 197 -14.49 9.52 10.76
C GLY A 197 -14.40 9.50 9.23
N PRO A 198 -14.92 8.46 8.56
CA PRO A 198 -15.00 8.42 7.10
C PRO A 198 -16.01 9.43 6.52
#